data_AF-A0A258C943-F1
#
_entry.id   AF-A0A258C943-F1
#
_cell.length_a   1.000
_cell.length_b   1.000
_cell.length_c   1.000
_cell.angle_alpha   90.00
_cell.angle_beta   90.00
_cell.angle_gamma   90.00
#
_symmetry.space_group_name_H-M   'P 1'
#
loop_
_entity.id
_entity.type
_entity.pdbx_description
1 polymer ?
#
loop_
_entity_poly.entity_id
_entity_poly.type
_entity_poly.pdbx_seq_one_letter_code
_entity_poly.pdbx_strand_id
1 'polypeptide(L)'
;MTLSHAEQYQKSWQERQEYAENMLPIIGRLYRNKGIEVVIYGRPLVSATTIDIIKAHKTVQRFEGQKLRLRESFPVLEAVSKMNLAPGRVDIGKLAYAFLYKNVAEGLTLEQYLARELADILDHEDQVKPVDVVLYGFGR
;
A
#
# COMPACT_ATOMS: atom_id res chain seq x y z
N MET A 1 -9.95 -30.56 17.88
CA MET A 1 -8.56 -30.47 18.37
C MET A 1 -8.11 -29.02 18.26
N THR A 2 -7.73 -28.38 19.36
CA THR A 2 -7.22 -27.00 19.37
C THR A 2 -5.76 -26.99 18.91
N LEU A 3 -5.42 -26.14 17.94
CA LEU A 3 -4.03 -25.98 17.48
C LEU A 3 -3.13 -25.54 18.64
N SER A 4 -1.95 -26.12 18.73
CA SER A 4 -0.90 -25.68 19.64
C SER A 4 -0.49 -24.22 19.34
N HIS A 5 0.13 -23.56 20.32
CA HIS A 5 0.58 -22.17 20.16
C HIS A 5 1.60 -22.02 19.02
N ALA A 6 2.46 -23.01 18.82
CA ALA A 6 3.43 -23.04 17.73
C ALA A 6 2.74 -23.14 16.36
N GLU A 7 1.73 -23.99 16.21
CA GLU A 7 0.97 -24.13 14.96
C GLU A 7 0.18 -22.87 14.63
N GLN A 8 -0.40 -22.20 15.64
CA GLN A 8 -1.08 -20.91 15.44
C GLN A 8 -0.11 -19.82 14.97
N TYR A 9 1.09 -19.77 15.56
CA TYR A 9 2.13 -18.83 15.14
C TYR A 9 2.59 -19.10 13.71
N GLN A 10 2.87 -20.36 13.38
CA GLN A 10 3.28 -20.78 12.03
C GLN A 10 2.22 -20.42 10.99
N LYS A 11 0.95 -20.72 11.26
CA LYS A 11 -0.16 -20.37 10.37
C LYS A 11 -0.29 -18.86 10.17
N SER A 12 -0.19 -18.07 11.26
CA SER A 12 -0.23 -16.61 11.15
C SER A 12 0.97 -16.04 10.41
N TRP A 13 2.13 -16.69 10.49
CA TRP A 13 3.31 -16.30 9.72
C TRP A 13 3.13 -16.58 8.23
N GLN A 14 2.66 -17.78 7.87
CA GLN A 14 2.39 -18.17 6.49
C GLN A 14 1.36 -17.24 5.82
N GLU A 15 0.26 -16.92 6.51
CA GLU A 15 -0.74 -15.97 6.00
C GLU A 15 -0.11 -14.60 5.68
N ARG A 16 0.77 -14.09 6.55
CA ARG A 16 1.45 -12.81 6.30
C ARG A 16 2.40 -12.88 5.11
N GLN A 17 3.09 -14.00 4.93
CA GLN A 17 3.95 -14.19 3.76
C GLN A 17 3.14 -14.22 2.48
N GLU A 18 2.06 -15.00 2.44
CA GLU A 18 1.17 -15.12 1.29
C GLU A 18 0.62 -13.75 0.85
N TYR A 19 0.06 -12.97 1.78
CA TYR A 19 -0.43 -11.63 1.44
C TYR A 19 0.70 -10.71 0.95
N ALA A 20 1.86 -10.71 1.62
CA ALA A 20 2.98 -9.86 1.19
C ALA A 20 3.50 -10.24 -0.20
N GLU A 21 3.56 -11.54 -0.52
CA GLU A 21 3.93 -12.03 -1.86
C GLU A 21 2.92 -11.59 -2.93
N ASN A 22 1.63 -11.65 -2.61
CA ASN A 22 0.57 -11.17 -3.50
C ASN A 22 0.60 -9.64 -3.68
N MET A 23 1.05 -8.88 -2.68
CA MET A 23 1.19 -7.41 -2.79
C MET A 23 2.31 -6.99 -3.75
N LEU A 24 3.43 -7.74 -3.79
CA LEU A 24 4.63 -7.35 -4.54
C LEU A 24 4.37 -7.06 -6.03
N PRO A 25 3.69 -7.94 -6.81
CA PRO A 25 3.39 -7.67 -8.21
C PRO A 25 2.53 -6.42 -8.41
N ILE A 26 1.57 -6.17 -7.51
CA ILE A 26 0.67 -5.02 -7.60
C ILE A 26 1.45 -3.73 -7.36
N ILE A 27 2.26 -3.68 -6.29
CA ILE A 27 3.13 -2.54 -5.99
C ILE A 27 4.07 -2.25 -7.15
N GLY A 28 4.70 -3.28 -7.72
CA GLY A 28 5.60 -3.13 -8.87
C GLY A 28 4.91 -2.60 -10.12
N ARG A 29 3.69 -3.06 -10.42
CA ARG A 29 2.89 -2.55 -11.56
C ARG A 29 2.43 -1.11 -11.33
N LEU A 30 1.98 -0.77 -10.12
CA LEU A 30 1.57 0.59 -9.77
C LEU A 30 2.71 1.59 -9.98
N TYR A 31 3.92 1.25 -9.52
CA TYR A 31 5.09 2.09 -9.71
C TYR A 31 5.49 2.23 -11.18
N ARG A 32 5.64 1.12 -11.91
CA ARG A 32 6.17 1.16 -13.29
C ARG A 32 5.16 1.64 -14.33
N ASN A 33 3.89 1.33 -14.17
CA ASN A 33 2.88 1.61 -15.20
C ASN A 33 2.07 2.88 -14.92
N LYS A 34 1.98 3.29 -13.65
CA LYS A 34 1.17 4.45 -13.22
C LYS A 34 1.98 5.53 -12.49
N GLY A 35 3.28 5.31 -12.24
CA GLY A 35 4.09 6.25 -11.46
C GLY A 35 3.64 6.40 -10.01
N ILE A 36 2.93 5.39 -9.47
CA ILE A 36 2.37 5.45 -8.11
C ILE A 36 3.34 4.81 -7.12
N GLU A 37 3.89 5.63 -6.23
CA GLU A 37 4.69 5.19 -5.09
C GLU A 37 3.77 4.76 -3.93
N VAL A 38 3.71 3.46 -3.68
CA VAL A 38 2.95 2.90 -2.56
C VAL A 38 3.79 3.00 -1.28
N VAL A 39 3.20 3.55 -0.22
CA VAL A 39 3.83 3.68 1.10
C VAL A 39 2.93 3.13 2.20
N ILE A 40 3.51 2.77 3.36
CA ILE A 40 2.79 2.46 4.59
C ILE A 40 3.36 3.33 5.70
N TYR A 41 2.55 4.26 6.22
CA TYR A 41 2.97 5.22 7.25
C TYR A 41 4.33 5.86 6.92
N GLY A 42 4.43 6.36 5.69
CA GLY A 42 5.63 7.01 5.17
C GLY A 42 6.78 6.09 4.78
N ARG A 43 6.70 4.76 4.98
CA ARG A 43 7.72 3.81 4.50
C ARG A 43 7.42 3.39 3.06
N PRO A 44 8.30 3.69 2.07
CA PRO A 44 8.10 3.25 0.70
C PRO A 44 8.17 1.74 0.55
N LEU A 45 7.33 1.20 -0.33
CA LEU A 45 7.31 -0.22 -0.69
C LEU A 45 7.90 -0.51 -2.07
N VAL A 46 8.37 0.52 -2.79
CA VAL A 46 9.11 0.33 -4.05
C VAL A 46 10.37 -0.47 -3.74
N SER A 47 10.58 -1.57 -4.47
CA SER A 47 11.69 -2.51 -4.25
C SER A 47 11.73 -3.16 -2.86
N ALA A 48 10.63 -3.13 -2.10
CA ALA A 48 10.54 -3.80 -0.81
C ALA A 48 10.52 -5.33 -0.99
N THR A 49 11.09 -6.06 -0.03
CA THR A 49 10.93 -7.51 0.06
C THR A 49 9.61 -7.90 0.75
N THR A 50 9.21 -9.16 0.64
CA THR A 50 8.08 -9.73 1.42
C THR A 50 8.22 -9.41 2.92
N ILE A 51 9.43 -9.57 3.47
CA ILE A 51 9.73 -9.29 4.87
C ILE A 51 9.59 -7.81 5.19
N ASP A 52 9.98 -6.93 4.27
CA ASP A 52 9.82 -5.50 4.43
C ASP A 52 8.35 -5.09 4.49
N ILE A 53 7.50 -5.64 3.62
CA ILE A 53 6.06 -5.38 3.65
C ILE A 53 5.48 -5.82 4.99
N ILE A 54 5.84 -7.01 5.50
CA ILE A 54 5.38 -7.49 6.81
C ILE A 54 5.83 -6.54 7.94
N LYS A 55 7.09 -6.10 7.92
CA LYS A 55 7.63 -5.16 8.90
C LYS A 55 6.94 -3.79 8.84
N ALA A 56 6.64 -3.28 7.64
CA ALA A 56 5.94 -2.02 7.45
C ALA A 56 4.53 -2.04 8.07
N HIS A 57 3.81 -3.16 7.96
CA HIS A 57 2.51 -3.30 8.65
C HIS A 57 2.66 -3.37 10.17
N LYS A 58 3.73 -4.00 10.68
CA LYS A 58 4.01 -4.04 12.11
C LYS A 58 4.29 -2.64 12.69
N THR A 59 4.90 -1.75 11.91
CA THR A 59 5.19 -0.38 12.39
C THR A 59 3.93 0.47 12.60
N VAL A 60 2.81 0.15 11.96
CA VAL A 60 1.52 0.86 12.14
C VAL A 60 1.10 0.89 13.61
N GLN A 61 1.31 -0.20 14.34
CA GLN A 61 0.99 -0.28 15.77
C GLN A 61 1.72 0.79 16.60
N ARG A 62 2.91 1.22 16.18
CA ARG A 62 3.67 2.27 16.88
C ARG A 62 3.04 3.65 16.69
N PHE A 63 2.34 3.87 15.57
CA PHE A 63 1.71 5.15 15.25
C PHE A 63 0.29 5.24 15.81
N GLU A 64 -0.49 4.15 15.73
CA GLU A 64 -1.93 4.18 16.03
C GLU A 64 -2.34 3.33 17.25
N GLY A 65 -1.39 2.64 17.89
CA GLY A 65 -1.63 1.76 19.04
C GLY A 65 -2.22 0.38 18.69
N GLN A 66 -2.78 0.21 17.48
CA GLN A 66 -3.32 -1.05 16.98
C GLN A 66 -2.58 -1.55 15.74
N LYS A 67 -2.43 -2.87 15.64
CA LYS A 67 -1.79 -3.53 14.50
C LYS A 67 -2.72 -3.56 13.29
N LEU A 68 -2.27 -3.01 12.16
CA LEU A 68 -2.85 -3.25 10.84
C LEU A 68 -2.34 -4.59 10.28
N ARG A 69 -3.24 -5.49 9.90
CA ARG A 69 -2.89 -6.76 9.26
C ARG A 69 -2.73 -6.59 7.75
N LEU A 70 -1.96 -7.46 7.10
CA LEU A 70 -1.79 -7.38 5.64
C LEU A 70 -3.11 -7.68 4.91
N ARG A 71 -3.90 -8.62 5.42
CA ARG A 71 -5.25 -8.91 4.90
C ARG A 71 -6.21 -7.71 4.92
N GLU A 72 -5.94 -6.72 5.77
CA GLU A 72 -6.78 -5.53 5.95
C GLU A 72 -6.42 -4.42 4.95
N SER A 73 -5.13 -4.28 4.63
CA SER A 73 -4.64 -3.32 3.63
C SER A 73 -4.65 -3.88 2.21
N PHE A 74 -4.66 -5.21 2.03
CA PHE A 74 -4.64 -5.85 0.72
C PHE A 74 -5.82 -5.42 -0.18
N PRO A 75 -7.09 -5.38 0.29
CA PRO A 75 -8.21 -4.89 -0.54
C PRO A 75 -8.04 -3.43 -0.98
N VAL A 76 -7.44 -2.60 -0.12
CA VAL A 76 -7.13 -1.19 -0.45
C VAL A 76 -6.13 -1.11 -1.60
N LEU A 77 -5.06 -1.90 -1.53
CA LEU A 77 -4.06 -1.97 -2.60
C LEU A 77 -4.68 -2.47 -3.92
N GLU A 78 -5.54 -3.48 -3.87
CA GLU A 78 -6.23 -3.99 -5.06
C GLU A 78 -7.15 -2.94 -5.67
N ALA A 79 -7.94 -2.24 -4.85
CA ALA A 79 -8.82 -1.18 -5.32
C ALA A 79 -8.02 -0.03 -5.96
N VAL A 80 -6.98 0.47 -5.29
CA VAL A 80 -6.06 1.49 -5.83
C VAL A 80 -5.45 1.04 -7.16
N SER A 81 -5.13 -0.25 -7.31
CA SER A 81 -4.57 -0.76 -8.56
C SER A 81 -5.52 -0.67 -9.76
N LYS A 82 -6.83 -0.66 -9.51
CA LYS A 82 -7.89 -0.57 -10.53
C LYS A 82 -8.28 0.88 -10.85
N MET A 83 -7.97 1.84 -9.97
CA MET A 83 -8.31 3.25 -10.16
C MET A 83 -7.38 3.92 -11.19
N ASN A 84 -7.90 4.93 -11.89
CA ASN A 84 -7.13 5.76 -12.81
C ASN A 84 -6.59 6.98 -12.06
N LEU A 85 -5.42 6.82 -11.45
CA LEU A 85 -4.78 7.87 -10.65
C LEU A 85 -3.58 8.44 -11.42
N ALA A 86 -3.38 9.74 -11.32
CA ALA A 86 -2.15 10.41 -11.75
C ALA A 86 -0.93 9.90 -10.95
N PRO A 87 0.30 10.04 -11.48
CA PRO A 87 1.50 9.70 -10.74
C PRO A 87 1.58 10.44 -9.41
N GLY A 88 2.02 9.74 -8.36
CA GLY A 88 2.01 10.31 -7.03
C GLY A 88 2.33 9.31 -5.94
N ARG A 89 2.17 9.73 -4.68
CA ARG A 89 2.42 8.90 -3.51
C ARG A 89 1.12 8.56 -2.81
N VAL A 90 0.88 7.26 -2.58
CA VAL A 90 -0.35 6.76 -1.93
C VAL A 90 0.01 5.96 -0.68
N ASP A 91 -0.45 6.42 0.49
CA ASP A 91 -0.27 5.73 1.76
C ASP A 91 -1.42 4.75 2.05
N ILE A 92 -1.26 3.52 1.55
CA ILE A 92 -2.27 2.46 1.73
C ILE A 92 -2.45 2.08 3.20
N GLY A 93 -1.43 2.30 4.04
CA GLY A 93 -1.49 2.01 5.47
C GLY A 93 -2.45 2.95 6.17
N LYS A 94 -2.35 4.26 5.90
CA LYS A 94 -3.26 5.25 6.45
C LYS A 94 -4.69 5.07 5.93
N LEU A 95 -4.84 4.86 4.62
CA LEU A 95 -6.15 4.66 3.99
C LEU A 95 -6.88 3.46 4.58
N ALA A 96 -6.21 2.30 4.67
CA ALA A 96 -6.79 1.09 5.26
C ALA A 96 -7.13 1.28 6.73
N TYR A 97 -6.24 1.91 7.51
CA TYR A 97 -6.47 2.12 8.93
C TYR A 97 -7.66 3.07 9.18
N ALA A 98 -7.74 4.18 8.45
CA ALA A 98 -8.82 5.14 8.59
C ALA A 98 -10.17 4.55 8.17
N PHE A 99 -10.20 3.75 7.10
CA PHE A 99 -11.40 3.04 6.65
C PHE A 99 -11.91 2.06 7.72
N LEU A 100 -11.03 1.22 8.29
CA LEU A 100 -11.42 0.14 9.18
C LEU A 100 -11.65 0.57 10.64
N TYR A 101 -10.85 1.51 11.13
CA TYR A 101 -10.76 1.78 12.57
C TYR A 101 -11.18 3.19 12.97
N LYS A 102 -11.23 4.14 12.03
CA LYS A 102 -11.63 5.53 12.31
C LYS A 102 -13.05 5.87 11.83
N ASN A 103 -13.77 4.91 11.24
CA ASN A 103 -15.13 5.07 10.70
C ASN A 103 -15.28 6.27 9.74
N VAL A 104 -14.20 6.68 9.08
CA VAL A 104 -14.14 7.87 8.22
C VAL A 104 -14.93 7.65 6.92
N ALA A 105 -15.22 6.39 6.59
CA ALA A 105 -16.03 6.03 5.43
C ALA A 105 -17.51 6.43 5.60
N GLU A 106 -18.03 6.66 6.80
CA GLU A 106 -19.43 7.07 7.03
C GLU A 106 -20.48 6.19 6.31
N GLY A 107 -20.18 4.90 6.12
CA GLY A 107 -21.04 3.94 5.42
C GLY A 107 -20.78 3.80 3.91
N LEU A 108 -19.79 4.51 3.36
CA LEU A 108 -19.34 4.36 1.97
C LEU A 108 -18.71 2.99 1.72
N THR A 109 -18.80 2.51 0.48
CA THR A 109 -18.00 1.36 0.04
C THR A 109 -16.52 1.74 0.00
N LEU A 110 -15.64 0.75 -0.04
CA LEU A 110 -14.20 0.99 -0.11
C LEU A 110 -13.82 1.83 -1.33
N GLU A 111 -14.42 1.55 -2.49
CA GLU A 111 -14.16 2.27 -3.74
C GLU A 111 -14.61 3.73 -3.66
N GLN A 112 -15.79 3.99 -3.08
CA GLN A 112 -16.31 5.35 -2.89
C GLN A 112 -15.44 6.15 -1.92
N TYR A 113 -15.02 5.51 -0.82
CA TYR A 113 -14.10 6.11 0.14
C TYR A 113 -12.77 6.46 -0.53
N LEU A 114 -12.18 5.53 -1.28
CA LEU A 114 -10.91 5.79 -1.97
C LEU A 114 -11.04 6.87 -3.05
N ALA A 115 -12.16 6.91 -3.78
CA ALA A 115 -12.42 7.97 -4.75
C ALA A 115 -12.50 9.35 -4.08
N ARG A 116 -13.07 9.42 -2.87
CA ARG A 116 -13.11 10.65 -2.07
C ARG A 116 -11.73 11.07 -1.56
N GLU A 117 -10.99 10.15 -0.94
CA GLU A 117 -9.68 10.46 -0.34
C GLU A 117 -8.58 10.71 -1.38
N LEU A 118 -8.71 10.15 -2.58
CA LEU A 118 -7.75 10.30 -3.67
C LEU A 118 -8.26 11.23 -4.78
N ALA A 119 -9.32 12.02 -4.52
CA ALA A 119 -9.94 12.90 -5.49
C ALA A 119 -8.95 13.86 -6.16
N ASP A 120 -7.97 14.35 -5.40
CA ASP A 120 -6.93 15.29 -5.88
C ASP A 120 -6.03 14.71 -6.98
N ILE A 121 -5.93 13.38 -7.08
CA ILE A 121 -5.11 12.68 -8.07
C ILE A 121 -5.93 11.76 -8.98
N LEU A 122 -7.23 11.59 -8.73
CA LEU A 122 -8.12 10.74 -9.49
C LEU A 122 -8.51 11.42 -10.81
N ASP A 123 -8.35 10.73 -11.94
CA ASP A 123 -8.69 11.21 -13.28
C ASP A 123 -8.04 12.55 -13.68
N HIS A 124 -6.95 12.92 -13.01
CA HIS A 124 -6.12 14.06 -13.41
C HIS A 124 -5.10 13.61 -14.47
N GLU A 125 -4.95 14.41 -15.52
CA GLU A 125 -3.88 14.19 -16.49
C GLU A 125 -2.52 14.42 -15.85
N ASP A 126 -1.53 13.64 -16.28
CA ASP A 126 -0.14 13.79 -15.88
C ASP A 126 0.40 15.12 -16.44
N GLN A 127 0.31 16.19 -15.65
CA GLN A 127 0.78 17.53 -16.04
C GLN A 127 2.31 17.64 -16.06
N VAL A 128 3.03 16.57 -15.76
CA VAL A 128 4.49 16.54 -15.83
C VAL A 128 4.91 16.60 -17.29
N LYS A 129 5.22 17.82 -17.76
CA LYS A 129 5.86 17.99 -19.07
C LYS A 129 7.20 17.25 -19.06
N PRO A 130 7.48 16.37 -20.06
CA PRO A 130 8.78 15.77 -20.22
C PRO A 130 9.82 16.89 -20.29
N VAL A 131 10.75 16.90 -19.34
CA VAL A 131 11.93 17.77 -19.39
C VAL A 131 13.11 16.94 -19.85
N ASP A 132 13.85 17.45 -20.83
CA ASP A 132 15.09 16.82 -21.27
C ASP A 132 16.14 16.96 -20.17
N VAL A 133 16.36 15.89 -19.41
CA VAL A 133 17.41 15.83 -18.39
C VAL A 133 18.68 15.27 -19.03
N VAL A 134 19.68 16.12 -19.27
CA VAL A 134 21.03 15.67 -19.66
C VAL A 134 21.77 15.21 -18.40
N LEU A 135 21.87 13.90 -18.19
CA LEU A 135 22.71 13.31 -17.14
C LEU A 135 24.19 13.39 -17.54
N TYR A 136 24.84 14.53 -17.29
CA TYR A 136 26.30 14.63 -17.41
C TYR A 136 26.94 14.20 -16.08
N GLY A 137 27.43 12.95 -16.00
CA GLY A 137 28.00 12.45 -14.74
C GLY A 137 28.56 11.03 -14.73
N PHE A 138 28.70 10.34 -15.85
CA PHE A 138 29.55 9.14 -15.91
C PHE A 138 31.00 9.57 -16.13
N GLY A 139 31.69 9.90 -15.05
CA GLY A 139 33.11 10.22 -15.06
C GLY A 139 33.74 10.16 -13.67
N ARG A 140 34.15 8.95 -13.24
CA ARG A 140 35.54 8.46 -13.24
C ARG A 140 35.54 6.95 -13.04
#